data_AF-A0A9R1A4P1-F1
#
_entry.id   AF-A0A9R1A4P1-F1
#
_cell.length_a   1.000
_cell.length_b   1.000
_cell.length_c   1.000
_cell.angle_alpha   90.00
_cell.angle_beta   90.00
_cell.angle_gamma   90.00
#
_symmetry.space_group_name_H-M   'P 1'
#
loop_
_entity.id
_entity.type
_entity.pdbx_description
1 polymer ?
#
loop_
_entity_poly.entity_id
_entity_poly.type
_entity_poly.pdbx_seq_one_letter_code
_entity_poly.pdbx_strand_id
1 'polypeptide(L)'
;MGVFAVTKVSEGPVRPSAATPSETLPLAWVDRYPTHRGLVESVHVYRDAMTGTGDAGAEEKKRKPPAAVVRGALADALVHYYPFAGRIVEGEDTCRPAVLCSAEGVYFVEATANCTLADVNFLERPLLLGKDQLVPYPTPELWAVEPQNSLAMIQSRRLPAAAS
;
A
#
# COMPACT_ATOMS: atom_id res chain seq x y z
N MET A 1 -29.36 7.87 -4.04
CA MET A 1 -28.10 7.96 -3.27
C MET A 1 -26.96 7.92 -4.27
N GLY A 2 -26.04 8.89 -4.23
CA GLY A 2 -24.85 8.85 -5.08
C GLY A 2 -23.97 7.66 -4.70
N VAL A 3 -23.34 7.03 -5.68
CA VAL A 3 -22.41 5.91 -5.44
C VAL A 3 -21.05 6.50 -5.02
N PHE A 4 -20.55 6.09 -3.85
CA PHE A 4 -19.18 6.40 -3.46
C PHE A 4 -18.21 5.63 -4.33
N ALA A 5 -17.20 6.33 -4.84
CA ALA A 5 -16.27 5.81 -5.80
C ALA A 5 -14.85 6.25 -5.48
N VAL A 6 -13.92 5.38 -5.85
CA VAL A 6 -12.48 5.56 -5.69
C VAL A 6 -11.86 5.64 -7.06
N THR A 7 -11.01 6.63 -7.25
CA THR A 7 -10.28 6.86 -8.49
C THR A 7 -8.79 6.75 -8.21
N LYS A 8 -8.10 5.87 -8.94
CA LYS A 8 -6.64 5.80 -8.92
C LYS A 8 -6.09 7.06 -9.60
N VAL A 9 -5.13 7.71 -8.95
CA VAL A 9 -4.43 8.91 -9.44
C VAL A 9 -3.09 8.52 -10.05
N SER A 10 -2.33 7.65 -9.38
CA SER A 10 -1.07 7.12 -9.88
C SER A 10 -0.81 5.72 -9.33
N GLU A 11 -0.04 4.91 -10.05
CA GLU A 11 0.38 3.59 -9.60
C GLU A 11 1.78 3.24 -10.11
N GLY A 12 2.51 2.42 -9.35
CA GLY A 12 3.83 1.93 -9.75
C GLY A 12 4.69 1.44 -8.58
N PRO A 13 5.88 0.90 -8.87
CA PRO A 13 6.77 0.38 -7.84
C PRO A 13 7.34 1.50 -6.95
N VAL A 14 7.45 1.21 -5.67
CA VAL A 14 8.31 1.93 -4.72
C VAL A 14 9.51 1.05 -4.44
N ARG A 15 10.66 1.50 -4.93
CA ARG A 15 11.95 0.81 -4.75
C ARG A 15 12.65 1.31 -3.48
N PRO A 16 13.58 0.52 -2.92
CA PRO A 16 14.45 0.99 -1.84
C PRO A 16 15.15 2.30 -2.23
N SER A 17 15.30 3.24 -1.29
CA SER A 17 15.95 4.53 -1.55
C SER A 17 17.48 4.44 -1.67
N ALA A 18 18.06 3.32 -1.26
CA ALA A 18 19.49 3.00 -1.38
C ALA A 18 19.68 1.56 -1.87
N ALA A 19 20.91 1.22 -2.27
CA ALA A 19 21.25 -0.13 -2.70
C ALA A 19 21.03 -1.15 -1.57
N THR A 20 20.45 -2.30 -1.91
CA THR A 20 20.20 -3.41 -0.98
C THR A 20 20.92 -4.67 -1.45
N PRO A 21 21.18 -5.65 -0.55
CA PRO A 21 21.71 -6.94 -0.94
C PRO A 21 20.84 -7.60 -2.02
N SER A 22 21.51 -8.20 -3.01
CA SER A 22 20.87 -9.00 -4.06
C SER A 22 21.14 -10.46 -3.76
N GLU A 23 20.16 -11.12 -3.16
CA GLU A 23 20.25 -12.51 -2.72
C GLU A 23 18.89 -13.22 -2.78
N THR A 24 18.91 -14.54 -2.63
CA THR A 24 17.69 -15.35 -2.54
C THR A 24 17.60 -15.94 -1.14
N LEU A 25 16.59 -15.53 -0.38
CA LEU A 25 16.39 -15.94 1.00
C LEU A 25 15.40 -17.11 1.07
N PRO A 26 15.81 -18.32 1.46
CA PRO A 26 14.88 -19.43 1.61
C PRO A 26 13.90 -19.16 2.75
N LEU A 27 12.61 -19.44 2.54
CA LEU A 27 11.62 -19.31 3.60
C LEU A 27 11.87 -20.35 4.71
N ALA A 28 11.70 -19.95 5.96
CA ALA A 28 11.76 -20.87 7.08
C ALA A 28 10.62 -21.88 7.01
N TRP A 29 10.75 -23.03 7.65
CA TRP A 29 9.72 -24.08 7.59
C TRP A 29 8.33 -23.58 8.03
N VAL A 30 8.27 -22.68 9.02
CA VAL A 30 7.02 -22.07 9.51
C VAL A 30 6.38 -21.10 8.51
N ASP A 31 7.15 -20.56 7.57
CA ASP A 31 6.64 -19.64 6.55
C ASP A 31 6.15 -20.39 5.31
N ARG A 32 6.44 -21.70 5.20
CA ARG A 32 6.06 -22.55 4.05
C ARG A 32 4.65 -23.09 4.11
N TYR A 33 3.89 -22.83 5.18
CA TYR A 33 2.52 -23.29 5.27
C TYR A 33 1.69 -22.66 4.13
N PRO A 34 1.00 -23.46 3.30
CA PRO A 34 0.23 -22.93 2.16
C PRO A 34 -0.79 -21.86 2.56
N THR A 35 -1.34 -21.95 3.76
CA THR A 35 -2.28 -20.96 4.32
C THR A 35 -1.65 -19.60 4.60
N HIS A 36 -0.33 -19.52 4.79
CA HIS A 36 0.39 -18.25 4.99
C HIS A 36 0.66 -17.51 3.67
N ARG A 37 0.42 -18.16 2.51
CA ARG A 37 0.57 -17.54 1.19
C ARG A 37 -0.63 -16.66 0.79
N GLY A 38 -1.61 -16.50 1.68
CA GLY A 38 -2.72 -15.58 1.52
C GLY A 38 -2.32 -14.14 1.83
N LEU A 39 -2.86 -13.19 1.07
CA LEU A 39 -2.66 -11.77 1.35
C LEU A 39 -3.47 -11.35 2.58
N VAL A 40 -2.79 -10.78 3.56
CA VAL A 40 -3.44 -10.14 4.71
C VAL A 40 -3.74 -8.70 4.36
N GLU A 41 -5.03 -8.37 4.35
CA GLU A 41 -5.50 -7.03 4.05
C GLU A 41 -5.70 -6.23 5.34
N SER A 42 -5.19 -5.00 5.37
CA SER A 42 -5.42 -4.07 6.48
C SER A 42 -5.71 -2.66 5.96
N VAL A 43 -6.61 -1.96 6.63
CA VAL A 43 -6.98 -0.57 6.31
C VAL A 43 -6.72 0.27 7.56
N HIS A 44 -5.94 1.34 7.38
CA HIS A 44 -5.56 2.26 8.45
C HIS A 44 -6.16 3.63 8.16
N VAL A 45 -7.03 4.11 9.05
CA VAL A 45 -7.78 5.37 8.87
C VAL A 45 -7.18 6.45 9.76
N TYR A 46 -6.76 7.54 9.14
CA TYR A 46 -6.21 8.70 9.82
C TYR A 46 -7.14 9.90 9.62
N ARG A 47 -7.46 10.61 10.70
CA ARG A 47 -8.19 11.88 10.62
C ARG A 47 -7.22 13.00 10.32
N ASP A 48 -7.70 14.02 9.61
CA ASP A 48 -6.93 15.24 9.44
C ASP A 48 -6.74 15.93 10.79
N ALA A 49 -5.53 16.42 11.05
CA ALA A 49 -5.17 17.02 12.34
C ALA A 49 -5.72 18.45 12.52
N MET A 50 -6.40 19.00 11.51
CA MET A 50 -6.81 20.41 11.42
C MET A 50 -8.24 20.72 11.86
N THR A 51 -8.79 20.00 12.84
CA THR A 51 -10.07 20.39 13.46
C THR A 51 -9.90 21.21 14.75
N GLY A 52 -8.67 21.68 15.09
CA GLY A 52 -8.37 22.14 16.45
C GLY A 52 -7.75 23.53 16.69
N THR A 53 -7.02 24.18 15.75
CA THR A 53 -6.35 25.46 16.07
C THR A 53 -6.27 26.42 14.88
N GLY A 54 -6.68 27.66 15.11
CA GLY A 54 -7.08 28.65 14.11
C GLY A 54 -5.96 29.46 13.44
N ASP A 55 -4.85 28.84 13.03
CA ASP A 55 -3.75 29.55 12.32
C ASP A 55 -3.30 28.81 11.02
N ALA A 56 -4.28 28.27 10.29
CA ALA A 56 -4.08 27.34 9.16
C ALA A 56 -3.55 27.95 7.85
N GLY A 57 -3.50 29.27 7.71
CA GLY A 57 -3.40 29.93 6.39
C GLY A 57 -2.04 29.83 5.69
N ALA A 58 -0.95 29.55 6.42
CA ALA A 58 0.42 29.60 5.88
C ALA A 58 1.13 28.24 5.79
N GLU A 59 0.81 27.28 6.67
CA GLU A 59 1.46 25.96 6.74
C GLU A 59 0.90 24.95 5.72
N GLU A 60 -0.35 25.13 5.27
CA GLU A 60 -1.03 24.19 4.36
C GLU A 60 -0.33 24.09 2.99
N LYS A 61 0.30 25.19 2.51
CA LYS A 61 1.04 25.22 1.23
C LYS A 61 2.39 24.52 1.27
N LYS A 62 2.91 24.14 2.44
CA LYS A 62 4.25 23.54 2.60
C LYS A 62 4.24 22.04 2.83
N ARG A 63 3.07 21.46 3.11
CA ARG A 63 2.96 20.07 3.56
C ARG A 63 2.85 19.13 2.37
N LYS A 64 3.77 18.16 2.29
CA LYS A 64 3.73 17.12 1.23
C LYS A 64 2.42 16.33 1.31
N PRO A 65 1.84 15.92 0.16
CA PRO A 65 0.64 15.10 0.17
C PRO A 65 0.92 13.77 0.89
N PRO A 66 -0.06 13.19 1.61
CA PRO A 66 0.14 11.94 2.37
C PRO A 66 0.73 10.81 1.54
N ALA A 67 0.30 10.66 0.28
CA ALA A 67 0.84 9.65 -0.61
C ALA A 67 2.35 9.84 -0.88
N ALA A 68 2.83 11.07 -1.04
CA ALA A 68 4.25 11.35 -1.19
C ALA A 68 5.05 11.08 0.10
N VAL A 69 4.47 11.36 1.27
CA VAL A 69 5.09 11.06 2.56
C VAL A 69 5.22 9.54 2.75
N VAL A 70 4.13 8.79 2.54
CA VAL A 70 4.14 7.33 2.66
C VAL A 70 5.06 6.69 1.63
N ARG A 71 5.05 7.18 0.37
CA ARG A 71 5.94 6.70 -0.69
C ARG A 71 7.42 6.86 -0.32
N GLY A 72 7.81 8.03 0.19
CA GLY A 72 9.18 8.29 0.63
C GLY A 72 9.59 7.43 1.83
N ALA A 73 8.75 7.39 2.86
CA ALA A 73 9.00 6.59 4.05
C ALA A 73 9.09 5.09 3.75
N LEU A 74 8.27 4.59 2.81
CA LEU A 74 8.34 3.22 2.34
C LEU A 74 9.66 2.93 1.63
N ALA A 75 10.13 3.82 0.75
CA ALA A 75 11.42 3.65 0.08
C ALA A 75 12.59 3.56 1.09
N ASP A 76 12.56 4.38 2.14
CA ASP A 76 13.57 4.35 3.20
C ASP A 76 13.46 3.09 4.07
N ALA A 77 12.24 2.68 4.43
CA ALA A 77 12.01 1.44 5.18
C ALA A 77 12.47 0.21 4.39
N LEU A 78 12.29 0.19 3.07
CA LEU A 78 12.72 -0.90 2.21
C LEU A 78 14.25 -1.09 2.14
N VAL A 79 15.05 -0.11 2.60
CA VAL A 79 16.49 -0.35 2.77
C VAL A 79 16.76 -1.34 3.91
N HIS A 80 15.98 -1.23 4.98
CA HIS A 80 16.10 -2.11 6.16
C HIS A 80 15.29 -3.41 6.01
N TYR A 81 14.17 -3.35 5.32
CA TYR A 81 13.26 -4.46 5.06
C TYR A 81 13.29 -4.88 3.58
N TYR A 82 14.49 -4.91 2.99
CA TYR A 82 14.69 -5.16 1.56
C TYR A 82 14.03 -6.43 0.98
N PRO A 83 13.80 -7.53 1.72
CA PRO A 83 13.08 -8.66 1.16
C PRO A 83 11.68 -8.27 0.65
N PHE A 84 11.01 -7.28 1.27
CA PHE A 84 9.69 -6.79 0.85
C PHE A 84 9.69 -6.15 -0.54
N ALA A 85 10.84 -5.68 -1.03
CA ALA A 85 10.99 -5.17 -2.39
C ALA A 85 11.26 -6.29 -3.42
N GLY A 86 11.36 -7.55 -2.98
CA GLY A 86 11.59 -8.73 -3.80
C GLY A 86 10.31 -9.46 -4.20
N ARG A 87 10.46 -10.74 -4.56
CA ARG A 87 9.39 -11.63 -5.02
C ARG A 87 9.49 -12.99 -4.35
N ILE A 88 8.35 -13.58 -4.03
CA ILE A 88 8.32 -15.00 -3.69
C ILE A 88 8.47 -15.80 -4.99
N VAL A 89 9.47 -16.67 -5.02
CA VAL A 89 9.75 -17.57 -6.13
C VAL A 89 9.74 -19.00 -5.60
N GLU A 90 9.41 -19.95 -6.47
CA GLU A 90 9.65 -21.36 -6.14
C GLU A 90 11.15 -21.64 -6.20
N GLY A 91 11.67 -22.37 -5.21
CA GLY A 91 13.05 -22.84 -5.23
C GLY A 91 13.26 -23.96 -6.25
N GLU A 92 14.50 -24.41 -6.40
CA GLU A 92 14.85 -25.56 -7.26
C GLU A 92 14.04 -26.83 -6.90
N ASP A 93 13.71 -26.98 -5.62
CA ASP A 93 12.71 -27.91 -5.12
C ASP A 93 11.35 -27.20 -5.02
N THR A 94 10.32 -27.73 -5.69
CA THR A 94 8.94 -27.19 -5.74
C THR A 94 8.21 -27.08 -4.39
N CYS A 95 8.86 -27.47 -3.29
CA CYS A 95 8.35 -27.39 -1.91
C CYS A 95 9.16 -26.43 -1.02
N ARG A 96 10.07 -25.63 -1.60
CA ARG A 96 10.94 -24.71 -0.86
C ARG A 96 10.87 -23.31 -1.48
N PRO A 97 9.76 -22.57 -1.25
CA PRO A 97 9.67 -21.18 -1.69
C PRO A 97 10.77 -20.33 -1.03
N ALA A 98 11.19 -19.31 -1.76
CA ALA A 98 12.21 -18.36 -1.34
C ALA A 98 11.84 -16.94 -1.77
N VAL A 99 12.49 -15.93 -1.18
CA VAL A 99 12.36 -14.54 -1.59
C VAL A 99 13.56 -14.15 -2.43
N LEU A 100 13.34 -13.89 -3.71
CA LEU A 100 14.31 -13.26 -4.58
C LEU A 100 14.34 -11.75 -4.27
N CYS A 101 15.40 -11.28 -3.62
CA CYS A 101 15.57 -9.88 -3.23
C CYS A 101 16.07 -9.04 -4.41
N SER A 102 15.19 -8.79 -5.38
CA SER A 102 15.50 -8.09 -6.64
C SER A 102 15.46 -6.57 -6.58
N ALA A 103 15.05 -5.98 -5.45
CA ALA A 103 14.84 -4.54 -5.28
C ALA A 103 13.87 -3.90 -6.30
N GLU A 104 13.03 -4.71 -6.95
CA GLU A 104 12.04 -4.24 -7.93
C GLU A 104 10.95 -3.37 -7.30
N GLY A 105 10.72 -3.54 -5.99
CA GLY A 105 9.90 -2.67 -5.15
C GLY A 105 8.54 -3.23 -4.79
N VAL A 106 7.80 -2.43 -4.04
CA VAL A 106 6.42 -2.69 -3.59
C VAL A 106 5.44 -1.96 -4.50
N TYR A 107 4.39 -2.63 -4.95
CA TYR A 107 3.34 -1.99 -5.74
C TYR A 107 2.59 -0.96 -4.90
N PHE A 108 2.61 0.30 -5.34
CA PHE A 108 2.01 1.43 -4.62
C PHE A 108 1.00 2.16 -5.49
N VAL A 109 -0.16 2.43 -4.92
CA VAL A 109 -1.26 3.17 -5.58
C VAL A 109 -1.57 4.43 -4.78
N GLU A 110 -1.60 5.56 -5.45
CA GLU A 110 -2.22 6.79 -4.95
C GLU A 110 -3.65 6.87 -5.49
N ALA A 111 -4.62 7.13 -4.61
CA ALA A 111 -6.02 7.23 -4.98
C ALA A 111 -6.72 8.41 -4.30
N THR A 112 -7.86 8.81 -4.85
CA THR A 112 -8.79 9.78 -4.29
C THR A 112 -10.19 9.19 -4.22
N ALA A 113 -11.07 9.76 -3.40
CA ALA A 113 -12.48 9.40 -3.38
C ALA A 113 -13.37 10.63 -3.55
N ASN A 114 -14.56 10.42 -4.09
CA ASN A 114 -15.60 11.45 -4.24
C ASN A 114 -16.42 11.69 -2.95
N CYS A 115 -15.93 11.24 -1.81
CA CYS A 115 -16.60 11.31 -0.51
C CYS A 115 -15.61 11.60 0.61
N THR A 116 -16.12 12.15 1.70
CA THR A 116 -15.36 12.41 2.93
C THR A 116 -15.33 11.17 3.82
N LEU A 117 -14.47 11.13 4.84
CA LEU A 117 -14.51 10.06 5.83
C LEU A 117 -15.85 10.00 6.58
N ALA A 118 -16.50 11.15 6.81
CA ALA A 118 -17.79 11.20 7.51
C ALA A 118 -18.92 10.58 6.66
N ASP A 119 -18.93 10.82 5.35
CA ASP A 119 -19.94 10.28 4.42
C ASP A 119 -19.95 8.75 4.40
N VAL A 120 -18.77 8.14 4.61
CA VAL A 120 -18.59 6.68 4.64
C VAL A 120 -18.53 6.13 6.07
N ASN A 121 -19.07 6.87 7.05
CA ASN A 121 -19.11 6.50 8.46
C ASN A 121 -17.74 6.07 9.02
N PHE A 122 -16.67 6.77 8.63
CA PHE A 122 -15.28 6.46 9.01
C PHE A 122 -14.84 5.02 8.71
N LEU A 123 -15.47 4.36 7.72
CA LEU A 123 -15.30 2.95 7.39
C LEU A 123 -15.69 1.99 8.53
N GLU A 124 -16.57 2.42 9.44
CA GLU A 124 -17.28 1.54 10.36
C GLU A 124 -18.31 0.67 9.62
N ARG A 125 -18.72 -0.44 10.26
CA ARG A 125 -19.70 -1.35 9.64
C ARG A 125 -21.11 -0.73 9.63
N PRO A 126 -21.90 -0.92 8.55
CA PRO A 126 -21.54 -1.59 7.30
C PRO A 126 -20.63 -0.73 6.41
N LEU A 127 -19.67 -1.37 5.73
CA LEU A 127 -18.76 -0.66 4.83
C LEU A 127 -19.51 -0.06 3.65
N LEU A 128 -19.48 1.27 3.54
CA LEU A 128 -20.11 2.02 2.44
C LEU A 128 -19.22 2.09 1.19
N LEU A 129 -17.94 1.71 1.32
CA LEU A 129 -17.00 1.48 0.23
C LEU A 129 -16.69 -0.01 0.13
N GLY A 130 -16.73 -0.56 -1.09
CA GLY A 130 -16.38 -1.95 -1.35
C GLY A 130 -14.92 -2.26 -1.00
N LYS A 131 -14.65 -3.50 -0.61
CA LYS A 131 -13.29 -3.95 -0.25
C LYS A 131 -12.31 -3.78 -1.40
N ASP A 132 -12.75 -4.11 -2.61
CA ASP A 132 -12.06 -3.92 -3.89
C ASP A 132 -11.63 -2.48 -4.14
N GLN A 133 -12.37 -1.52 -3.58
CA GLN A 133 -12.01 -0.12 -3.66
C GLN A 133 -10.98 0.26 -2.58
N LEU A 134 -10.93 -0.41 -1.43
CA LEU A 134 -10.06 -0.05 -0.30
C LEU A 134 -8.65 -0.62 -0.40
N VAL A 135 -8.48 -1.81 -0.99
CA VAL A 135 -7.17 -2.47 -1.13
C VAL A 135 -6.66 -2.41 -2.57
N PRO A 136 -5.35 -2.28 -2.80
CA PRO A 136 -4.80 -2.30 -4.14
C PRO A 136 -4.85 -3.73 -4.70
N TYR A 137 -5.32 -3.87 -5.94
CA TYR A 137 -5.16 -5.07 -6.74
C TYR A 137 -4.65 -4.65 -8.12
N PRO A 138 -3.39 -4.97 -8.49
CA PRO A 138 -2.84 -4.58 -9.77
C PRO A 138 -3.45 -5.40 -10.91
N THR A 139 -3.51 -4.81 -12.10
CA THR A 139 -3.69 -5.61 -13.32
C THR A 139 -2.34 -6.22 -13.73
N PRO A 140 -2.34 -7.39 -14.42
CA PRO A 140 -1.09 -8.03 -14.87
C PRO A 140 -0.22 -7.15 -15.77
N GLU A 141 -0.82 -6.19 -16.47
CA GLU A 141 -0.14 -5.23 -17.35
C GLU A 141 0.74 -4.24 -16.57
N LEU A 142 0.32 -3.87 -15.35
CA LEU A 142 0.97 -2.89 -14.50
C LEU A 142 1.88 -3.53 -13.45
N TRP A 143 1.57 -4.78 -13.07
CA TRP A 143 2.36 -5.58 -12.16
C TRP A 143 2.37 -7.03 -12.67
N ALA A 144 3.44 -7.41 -13.36
CA ALA A 144 3.57 -8.75 -13.95
C ALA A 144 3.72 -9.88 -12.92
N VAL A 145 3.75 -9.52 -11.63
CA VAL A 145 3.92 -10.45 -10.52
C VAL A 145 2.54 -10.77 -9.97
N GLU A 146 2.23 -12.05 -9.87
CA GLU A 146 0.99 -12.48 -9.23
C GLU A 146 0.91 -11.94 -7.79
N PRO A 147 -0.26 -11.45 -7.33
CA PRO A 147 -0.39 -10.84 -6.00
C PRO A 147 0.14 -11.71 -4.86
N GLN A 148 -0.07 -13.03 -4.89
CA GLN A 148 0.45 -13.99 -3.90
C GLN A 148 1.98 -14.13 -3.87
N ASN A 149 2.66 -13.66 -4.91
CA ASN A 149 4.12 -13.65 -4.99
C ASN A 149 4.71 -12.27 -4.64
N SER A 150 3.86 -11.30 -4.30
CA SER A 150 4.24 -10.00 -3.76
C SER A 150 4.19 -10.02 -2.24
N LEU A 151 5.22 -9.48 -1.58
CA LEU A 151 5.28 -9.42 -0.12
C LEU A 151 4.47 -8.27 0.48
N ALA A 152 4.25 -7.21 -0.29
CA ALA A 152 3.38 -6.10 0.09
C ALA A 152 2.82 -5.39 -1.14
N MET A 153 1.65 -4.78 -0.96
CA MET A 153 1.04 -3.82 -1.87
C MET A 153 0.35 -2.76 -1.02
N ILE A 154 0.52 -1.48 -1.38
CA ILE A 154 0.05 -0.37 -0.56
C ILE A 154 -0.79 0.58 -1.40
N GLN A 155 -1.95 0.98 -0.86
CA GLN A 155 -2.75 2.06 -1.42
C GLN A 155 -2.81 3.20 -0.40
N SER A 156 -2.43 4.41 -0.83
CA SER A 156 -2.64 5.63 -0.05
C SER A 156 -3.77 6.42 -0.67
N ARG A 157 -4.70 6.88 0.18
CA ARG A 157 -5.84 7.68 -0.26
C ARG A 157 -5.92 9.00 0.49
N ARG A 158 -6.21 10.06 -0.26
CA ARG A 158 -6.74 11.29 0.31
C ARG A 158 -8.24 11.38 0.06
N LEU A 159 -9.02 11.54 1.13
CA LEU A 159 -10.43 11.91 1.05
C LEU A 159 -10.54 13.44 1.16
N PRO A 160 -11.45 14.10 0.42
CA PRO A 160 -11.75 15.51 0.63
C PRO A 160 -12.17 15.80 2.08
N ALA A 161 -11.91 17.03 2.52
CA ALA A 161 -12.47 17.54 3.76
C ALA A 161 -14.00 17.75 3.60
N ALA A 162 -14.74 17.65 4.70
CA ALA A 162 -16.15 18.04 4.71
C ALA A 162 -16.29 19.52 4.35
N ALA A 163 -17.23 19.84 3.45
CA ALA A 163 -17.63 21.21 3.24
C ALA A 163 -18.27 21.71 4.54
N SER A 164 -17.69 22.77 5.12
CA SER A 164 -18.21 23.48 6.30
C SER A 164 -19.52 24.17 6.01
#